data_AF-A0A944L1K7-F1
#
_entry.id   AF-A0A944L1K7-F1
#
_cell.length_a   1.000
_cell.length_b   1.000
_cell.length_c   1.000
_cell.angle_alpha   90.00
_cell.angle_beta   90.00
_cell.angle_gamma   90.00
#
_symmetry.space_group_name_H-M   'P 1'
#
loop_
_entity.id
_entity.type
_entity.pdbx_description
1 polymer ?
#
loop_
_entity_poly.entity_id
_entity_poly.type
_entity_poly.pdbx_seq_one_letter_code
_entity_poly.pdbx_strand_id
1 'polypeptide(L)'
;MSTTSTASAVRDARSYLTPAEFAGVSATVQKDNPDMAPAVADRITLEAIKFVAVAAEGAKGIAPSRIVDEGWHALILHTDLYGRLCDRLGGGFVHYYPELPDAGRYGPEFIDRTMAAIETARFSVDRELWVAPPDVTLIEVSANCQHAPNCTIKPGPKPECLPGTAA
;
A
#
# COMPACT_ATOMS: atom_id res chain seq x y z
N MET A 1 33.36 -29.40 -5.51
CA MET A 1 31.93 -29.18 -5.73
C MET A 1 31.66 -27.71 -5.46
N SER A 2 31.45 -26.91 -6.51
CA SER A 2 31.20 -25.48 -6.37
C SER A 2 29.71 -25.23 -6.53
N THR A 3 29.05 -24.81 -5.47
CA THR A 3 27.66 -24.35 -5.50
C THR A 3 27.63 -22.90 -5.94
N THR A 4 27.15 -22.65 -7.15
CA THR A 4 26.80 -21.31 -7.62
C THR A 4 25.48 -20.91 -6.97
N SER A 5 25.51 -19.94 -6.05
CA SER A 5 24.31 -19.29 -5.51
C SER A 5 23.79 -18.30 -6.54
N THR A 6 22.64 -18.58 -7.16
CA THR A 6 21.95 -17.61 -8.01
C THR A 6 21.27 -16.59 -7.10
N ALA A 7 21.68 -15.33 -7.16
CA ALA A 7 20.97 -14.26 -6.46
C ALA A 7 19.53 -14.17 -6.99
N SER A 8 18.54 -14.25 -6.10
CA SER A 8 17.12 -14.11 -6.46
C SER A 8 16.83 -12.70 -7.02
N ALA A 9 16.06 -12.60 -8.10
CA ALA A 9 15.73 -11.33 -8.74
C ALA A 9 14.87 -10.42 -7.84
N VAL A 10 14.99 -9.11 -8.02
CA VAL A 10 14.10 -8.11 -7.39
C VAL A 10 12.68 -8.30 -7.95
N ARG A 11 11.67 -8.35 -7.07
CA ARG A 11 10.26 -8.44 -7.45
C ARG A 11 9.80 -7.13 -8.07
N ASP A 12 8.95 -7.24 -9.08
CA ASP A 12 8.32 -6.10 -9.72
C ASP A 12 6.88 -5.93 -9.21
N ALA A 13 6.61 -4.82 -8.52
CA ALA A 13 5.27 -4.50 -8.02
C ALA A 13 4.26 -4.29 -9.16
N ARG A 14 4.72 -3.82 -10.34
CA ARG A 14 3.86 -3.61 -11.51
C ARG A 14 3.22 -4.92 -11.98
N SER A 15 3.88 -6.06 -11.76
CA SER A 15 3.42 -7.38 -12.22
C SER A 15 2.14 -7.88 -11.51
N TYR A 16 1.74 -7.26 -10.38
CA TYR A 16 0.53 -7.67 -9.65
C TYR A 16 -0.77 -7.16 -10.26
N LEU A 17 -0.69 -6.18 -11.16
CA LEU A 17 -1.84 -5.60 -11.86
C LEU A 17 -1.62 -5.68 -13.37
N THR A 18 -2.70 -5.83 -14.13
CA THR A 18 -2.65 -5.60 -15.58
C THR A 18 -2.38 -4.12 -15.88
N PRO A 19 -1.89 -3.77 -17.09
CA PRO A 19 -1.67 -2.37 -17.44
C PRO A 19 -2.91 -1.48 -17.28
N ALA A 20 -4.10 -1.99 -17.60
CA ALA A 20 -5.36 -1.27 -17.47
C ALA A 20 -5.78 -1.09 -16.01
N GLU A 21 -5.66 -2.14 -15.18
CA GLU A 21 -5.91 -2.06 -13.74
C GLU A 21 -4.99 -1.04 -13.08
N PHE A 22 -3.69 -1.06 -13.39
CA PHE A 22 -2.74 -0.09 -12.88
C PHE A 22 -3.09 1.33 -13.30
N ALA A 23 -3.40 1.55 -14.58
CA ALA A 23 -3.76 2.87 -15.10
C ALA A 23 -5.03 3.43 -14.42
N GLY A 24 -6.01 2.57 -14.13
CA GLY A 24 -7.22 2.97 -13.41
C GLY A 24 -6.94 3.43 -11.97
N VAL A 25 -6.07 2.72 -11.26
CA VAL A 25 -5.66 3.09 -9.88
C VAL A 25 -4.85 4.39 -9.89
N SER A 26 -3.85 4.50 -10.76
CA SER A 26 -3.03 5.72 -10.89
C SER A 26 -3.87 6.94 -11.30
N ALA A 27 -4.83 6.77 -12.21
CA ALA A 27 -5.78 7.82 -12.56
C ALA A 27 -6.67 8.26 -11.39
N THR A 28 -6.94 7.38 -10.43
CA THR A 28 -7.69 7.71 -9.21
C THR A 28 -6.84 8.58 -8.29
N VAL A 29 -5.57 8.22 -8.07
CA VAL A 29 -4.59 9.07 -7.35
C VAL A 29 -4.52 10.45 -7.99
N GLN A 30 -4.38 10.51 -9.32
CA GLN A 30 -4.29 11.80 -10.01
C GLN A 30 -5.59 12.61 -9.96
N LYS A 31 -6.76 11.96 -10.08
CA LYS A 31 -8.06 12.63 -10.01
C LYS A 31 -8.23 13.37 -8.68
N ASP A 32 -7.80 12.76 -7.59
CA ASP A 32 -7.94 13.34 -6.26
C ASP A 32 -6.81 14.33 -5.94
N ASN A 33 -5.75 14.37 -6.78
CA ASN A 33 -4.59 15.27 -6.68
C ASN A 33 -4.32 15.95 -8.04
N PRO A 34 -5.15 16.91 -8.48
CA PRO A 34 -5.17 17.40 -9.87
C PRO A 34 -3.87 18.09 -10.33
N ASP A 35 -3.10 18.67 -9.42
CA ASP A 35 -1.82 19.31 -9.71
C ASP A 35 -0.64 18.33 -9.72
N MET A 36 -0.87 17.05 -9.37
CA MET A 36 0.15 16.01 -9.34
C MET A 36 0.50 15.55 -10.76
N ALA A 37 1.80 15.48 -11.04
CA ALA A 37 2.30 14.92 -12.29
C ALA A 37 1.93 13.42 -12.42
N PRO A 38 1.51 12.93 -13.60
CA PRO A 38 1.13 11.52 -13.79
C PRO A 38 2.20 10.52 -13.35
N ALA A 39 3.48 10.84 -13.59
CA ALA A 39 4.59 9.99 -13.18
C ALA A 39 4.71 9.83 -11.65
N VAL A 40 4.28 10.83 -10.88
CA VAL A 40 4.25 10.74 -9.41
C VAL A 40 3.10 9.84 -8.96
N ALA A 41 1.92 9.96 -9.57
CA ALA A 41 0.79 9.06 -9.29
C ALA A 41 1.13 7.58 -9.57
N ASP A 42 1.87 7.32 -10.64
CA ASP A 42 2.41 5.99 -10.95
C ASP A 42 3.37 5.48 -9.85
N ARG A 43 4.30 6.32 -9.38
CA ARG A 43 5.23 5.96 -8.30
C ARG A 43 4.48 5.67 -6.98
N ILE A 44 3.52 6.51 -6.63
CA ILE A 44 2.66 6.33 -5.44
C ILE A 44 1.90 5.01 -5.52
N THR A 45 1.31 4.71 -6.68
CA THR A 45 0.58 3.44 -6.91
C THR A 45 1.50 2.23 -6.74
N LEU A 46 2.74 2.30 -7.24
CA LEU A 46 3.72 1.21 -7.08
C LEU A 46 4.11 0.98 -5.63
N GLU A 47 4.39 2.04 -4.86
CA GLU A 47 4.73 1.91 -3.43
C GLU A 47 3.54 1.40 -2.61
N ALA A 48 2.31 1.78 -2.95
CA ALA A 48 1.11 1.27 -2.29
C ALA A 48 0.93 -0.25 -2.52
N ILE A 49 1.18 -0.76 -3.73
CA ILE A 49 1.17 -2.20 -3.99
C ILE A 49 2.21 -2.93 -3.13
N LYS A 50 3.42 -2.36 -2.99
CA LYS A 50 4.49 -2.94 -2.15
C LYS A 50 4.10 -2.97 -0.68
N PHE A 51 3.48 -1.89 -0.19
CA PHE A 51 2.94 -1.83 1.17
C PHE A 51 1.93 -2.94 1.41
N VAL A 52 0.92 -3.08 0.53
CA VAL A 52 -0.11 -4.12 0.64
C VAL A 52 0.51 -5.52 0.55
N ALA A 53 1.52 -5.72 -0.30
CA ALA A 53 2.23 -6.99 -0.41
C ALA A 53 2.88 -7.41 0.92
N VAL A 54 3.67 -6.54 1.56
CA VAL A 54 4.32 -6.90 2.83
C VAL A 54 3.34 -7.02 3.98
N ALA A 55 2.27 -6.24 3.97
CA ALA A 55 1.15 -6.36 4.89
C ALA A 55 0.46 -7.74 4.79
N ALA A 56 0.15 -8.18 3.56
CA ALA A 56 -0.43 -9.48 3.29
C ALA A 56 0.52 -10.61 3.72
N GLU A 57 1.82 -10.47 3.45
CA GLU A 57 2.86 -11.42 3.89
C GLU A 57 3.06 -11.46 5.42
N GLY A 58 2.36 -10.61 6.17
CA GLY A 58 2.28 -10.70 7.62
C GLY A 58 3.20 -9.76 8.38
N ALA A 59 3.82 -8.79 7.71
CA ALA A 59 4.59 -7.74 8.39
C ALA A 59 3.73 -7.03 9.44
N LYS A 60 4.30 -6.81 10.64
CA LYS A 60 3.60 -6.24 11.80
C LYS A 60 4.20 -4.93 12.27
N GLY A 61 3.32 -4.06 12.78
CA GLY A 61 3.67 -2.72 13.21
C GLY A 61 4.32 -1.91 12.09
N ILE A 62 3.76 -2.01 10.90
CA ILE A 62 4.12 -1.22 9.72
C ILE A 62 3.03 -0.17 9.49
N ALA A 63 3.41 0.92 8.83
CA ALA A 63 2.52 2.00 8.47
C ALA A 63 3.00 2.66 7.16
N PRO A 64 2.08 3.04 6.25
CA PRO A 64 2.45 3.81 5.07
C PRO A 64 2.83 5.24 5.46
N SER A 65 3.65 5.92 4.66
CA SER A 65 3.71 7.39 4.71
C SER A 65 2.37 7.97 4.25
N ARG A 66 2.12 9.26 4.52
CA ARG A 66 0.92 9.94 4.00
C ARG A 66 0.80 9.83 2.48
N ILE A 67 1.92 9.99 1.79
CA ILE A 67 2.00 9.93 0.33
C ILE A 67 1.64 8.53 -0.19
N VAL A 68 2.13 7.47 0.47
CA VAL A 68 1.83 6.09 0.06
C VAL A 68 0.42 5.66 0.48
N ASP A 69 -0.13 6.21 1.57
CA ASP A 69 -1.52 5.95 2.00
C ASP A 69 -2.52 6.42 0.94
N GLU A 70 -2.25 7.53 0.25
CA GLU A 70 -3.05 7.99 -0.91
C GLU A 70 -3.17 6.91 -2.00
N GLY A 71 -2.08 6.23 -2.33
CA GLY A 71 -2.10 5.12 -3.28
C GLY A 71 -2.87 3.90 -2.75
N TRP A 72 -2.81 3.66 -1.44
CA TRP A 72 -3.57 2.56 -0.83
C TRP A 72 -5.07 2.87 -0.81
N HIS A 73 -5.47 4.12 -0.54
CA HIS A 73 -6.85 4.59 -0.73
C HIS A 73 -7.33 4.33 -2.15
N ALA A 74 -6.55 4.74 -3.15
CA ALA A 74 -6.88 4.52 -4.54
C ALA A 74 -7.10 3.02 -4.81
N LEU A 75 -6.20 2.14 -4.35
CA LEU A 75 -6.40 0.69 -4.48
C LEU A 75 -7.74 0.22 -3.86
N ILE A 76 -8.08 0.66 -2.65
CA ILE A 76 -9.31 0.25 -1.94
C ILE A 76 -10.58 0.70 -2.69
N LEU A 77 -10.57 1.86 -3.34
CA LEU A 77 -11.71 2.35 -4.13
C LEU A 77 -12.01 1.43 -5.33
N HIS A 78 -11.00 0.73 -5.87
CA HIS A 78 -11.18 -0.33 -6.86
C HIS A 78 -11.44 -1.68 -6.17
N THR A 79 -12.52 -1.76 -5.39
CA THR A 79 -12.82 -2.85 -4.44
C THR A 79 -12.64 -4.28 -4.99
N ASP A 80 -13.15 -4.56 -6.18
CA ASP A 80 -13.04 -5.88 -6.84
C ASP A 80 -11.59 -6.20 -7.27
N LEU A 81 -10.87 -5.22 -7.84
CA LEU A 81 -9.43 -5.32 -8.13
C LEU A 81 -8.64 -5.53 -6.83
N TYR A 82 -8.94 -4.77 -5.78
CA TYR A 82 -8.23 -4.84 -4.51
C TYR A 82 -8.38 -6.20 -3.83
N GLY A 83 -9.59 -6.79 -3.88
CA GLY A 83 -9.83 -8.16 -3.42
C GLY A 83 -8.94 -9.17 -4.16
N ARG A 84 -8.93 -9.12 -5.50
CA ARG A 84 -8.06 -9.99 -6.31
C ARG A 84 -6.57 -9.77 -6.07
N LEU A 85 -6.15 -8.51 -5.86
CA LEU A 85 -4.77 -8.19 -5.52
C LEU A 85 -4.38 -8.88 -4.21
N CYS A 86 -5.20 -8.75 -3.16
CA CYS A 86 -4.96 -9.40 -1.88
C CYS A 86 -4.90 -10.94 -2.01
N ASP A 87 -5.81 -11.53 -2.80
CA ASP A 87 -5.81 -12.98 -3.07
C ASP A 87 -4.52 -13.43 -3.76
N ARG A 88 -4.04 -12.69 -4.77
CA ARG A 88 -2.78 -12.97 -5.48
C ARG A 88 -1.55 -12.88 -4.59
N LEU A 89 -1.59 -12.00 -3.59
CA LEU A 89 -0.50 -11.83 -2.62
C LEU A 89 -0.45 -12.95 -1.57
N GLY A 90 -1.46 -13.82 -1.52
CA GLY A 90 -1.43 -15.07 -0.72
C GLY A 90 -1.60 -14.89 0.80
N GLY A 91 -1.74 -13.66 1.26
CA GLY A 91 -1.80 -13.28 2.68
C GLY A 91 -3.19 -13.00 3.24
N GLY A 92 -4.23 -13.05 2.40
CA GLY A 92 -5.59 -12.65 2.75
C GLY A 92 -5.83 -11.14 2.59
N PHE A 93 -7.07 -10.72 2.87
CA PHE A 93 -7.49 -9.33 2.69
C PHE A 93 -6.81 -8.40 3.70
N VAL A 94 -6.12 -7.38 3.20
CA VAL A 94 -5.49 -6.35 4.04
C VAL A 94 -6.55 -5.32 4.40
N HIS A 95 -7.11 -5.42 5.60
CA HIS A 95 -8.17 -4.51 6.05
C HIS A 95 -7.62 -3.11 6.34
N TYR A 96 -8.34 -2.11 5.85
CA TYR A 96 -8.10 -0.69 6.11
C TYR A 96 -9.07 -0.18 7.17
N TYR A 97 -8.56 0.56 8.16
CA TYR A 97 -9.36 1.18 9.23
C TYR A 97 -9.03 2.67 9.27
N PRO A 98 -9.88 3.56 8.73
CA PRO A 98 -9.56 4.98 8.60
C PRO A 98 -9.23 5.63 9.96
N GLU A 99 -8.08 6.30 10.06
CA GLU A 99 -7.70 7.08 11.23
C GLU A 99 -7.43 8.53 10.84
N LEU A 100 -7.94 9.46 11.65
CA LEU A 100 -7.57 10.88 11.52
C LEU A 100 -6.07 11.01 11.84
N PRO A 101 -5.34 11.90 11.15
CA PRO A 101 -3.92 12.12 11.40
C PRO A 101 -3.71 12.57 12.85
N ASP A 102 -3.03 11.74 13.62
CA ASP A 102 -2.63 12.03 15.00
C ASP A 102 -1.13 11.79 15.11
N ALA A 103 -0.37 12.90 15.15
CA ALA A 103 1.08 12.86 15.24
C ALA A 103 1.59 12.11 16.49
N GLY A 104 0.78 11.97 17.53
CA GLY A 104 1.13 11.19 18.74
C GLY A 104 1.11 9.68 18.54
N ARG A 105 0.53 9.18 17.43
CA ARG A 105 0.40 7.74 17.14
C ARG A 105 1.29 7.27 15.97
N TYR A 106 1.99 8.21 15.33
CA TYR A 106 2.79 7.97 14.15
C TYR A 106 4.26 8.31 14.42
N GLY A 107 5.08 7.29 14.64
CA GLY A 107 6.52 7.43 14.80
C GLY A 107 7.30 7.11 13.51
N PRO A 108 8.40 7.83 13.21
CA PRO A 108 9.26 7.56 12.05
C PRO A 108 9.73 6.10 11.95
N GLU A 109 9.86 5.42 13.08
CA GLU A 109 10.30 4.02 13.16
C GLU A 109 9.36 3.04 12.41
N PHE A 110 8.10 3.42 12.20
CA PHE A 110 7.15 2.58 11.45
C PHE A 110 7.35 2.69 9.95
N ILE A 111 7.73 3.87 9.46
CA ILE A 111 8.14 4.04 8.06
C ILE A 111 9.42 3.24 7.81
N ASP A 112 10.43 3.38 8.68
CA ASP A 112 11.68 2.65 8.55
C ASP A 112 11.45 1.13 8.54
N ARG A 113 10.60 0.63 9.45
CA ARG A 113 10.24 -0.79 9.49
C ARG A 113 9.50 -1.24 8.23
N THR A 114 8.65 -0.38 7.68
CA THR A 114 7.91 -0.67 6.44
C THR A 114 8.86 -0.76 5.25
N MET A 115 9.77 0.22 5.09
CA MET A 115 10.81 0.18 4.07
C MET A 115 11.69 -1.08 4.20
N ALA A 116 12.12 -1.41 5.43
CA ALA A 116 12.91 -2.62 5.68
C ALA A 116 12.15 -3.92 5.33
N ALA A 117 10.83 -3.97 5.60
CA ALA A 117 9.99 -5.09 5.20
C ALA A 117 9.88 -5.21 3.67
N ILE A 118 9.73 -4.08 2.96
CA ILE A 118 9.66 -4.03 1.48
C ILE A 118 10.98 -4.54 0.86
N GLU A 119 12.12 -4.13 1.41
CA GLU A 119 13.43 -4.59 0.95
C GLU A 119 13.66 -6.08 1.26
N THR A 120 13.25 -6.53 2.45
CA THR A 120 13.29 -7.95 2.83
C THR A 120 12.44 -8.80 1.90
N ALA A 121 11.27 -8.29 1.51
CA ALA A 121 10.38 -8.89 0.53
C ALA A 121 10.92 -8.83 -0.91
N ARG A 122 12.12 -8.26 -1.13
CA ARG A 122 12.84 -8.17 -2.41
C ARG A 122 12.24 -7.17 -3.41
N PHE A 123 11.54 -6.14 -2.94
CA PHE A 123 11.19 -4.99 -3.77
C PHE A 123 12.23 -3.87 -3.62
N SER A 124 12.36 -3.02 -4.63
CA SER A 124 13.03 -1.72 -4.48
C SER A 124 12.13 -0.73 -3.76
N VAL A 125 12.71 0.18 -2.97
CA VAL A 125 11.97 1.24 -2.25
C VAL A 125 12.25 2.60 -2.87
N ASP A 126 11.19 3.32 -3.25
CA ASP A 126 11.26 4.72 -3.63
C ASP A 126 11.22 5.64 -2.40
N ARG A 127 12.39 5.87 -1.80
CA ARG A 127 12.54 6.56 -0.51
C ARG A 127 11.98 7.98 -0.48
N GLU A 128 11.88 8.67 -1.63
CA GLU A 128 11.30 10.01 -1.70
C GLU A 128 9.82 10.04 -1.29
N LEU A 129 9.13 8.90 -1.40
CA LEU A 129 7.72 8.77 -1.03
C LEU A 129 7.53 8.30 0.42
N TRP A 130 8.58 7.85 1.11
CA TRP A 130 8.53 7.29 2.45
C TRP A 130 9.05 8.26 3.51
N VAL A 131 8.33 9.36 3.71
CA VAL A 131 8.70 10.48 4.60
C VAL A 131 7.76 10.59 5.79
N ALA A 132 8.31 10.82 6.99
CA ALA A 132 7.56 10.94 8.24
C ALA A 132 7.19 12.41 8.52
N PRO A 133 6.02 12.72 9.12
CA PRO A 133 5.78 14.05 9.67
C PRO A 133 6.77 14.35 10.81
N PRO A 134 7.18 15.62 11.04
CA PRO A 134 6.79 16.84 10.34
C PRO A 134 7.72 17.21 9.17
N ASP A 135 8.46 16.26 8.60
CA ASP A 135 9.36 16.57 7.49
C ASP A 135 8.57 17.20 6.35
N VAL A 136 9.08 18.33 5.84
CA VAL A 136 8.46 19.08 4.76
C VAL A 136 8.45 18.19 3.53
N THR A 137 7.27 17.67 3.20
CA THR A 137 7.11 16.83 2.01
C THR A 137 7.03 17.72 0.78
N LEU A 138 7.90 17.51 -0.21
CA LEU A 138 7.80 18.19 -1.51
C LEU A 138 6.60 17.73 -2.33
N ILE A 139 5.92 16.66 -1.89
CA ILE A 139 4.74 16.07 -2.51
C ILE A 139 3.59 16.22 -1.51
N GLU A 140 2.64 17.07 -1.86
CA GLU A 140 1.38 17.20 -1.12
C GLU A 140 0.35 16.20 -1.68
N VAL A 141 -0.45 15.63 -0.79
CA VAL A 141 -1.55 14.72 -1.14
C VAL A 141 -2.84 15.14 -0.46
N SER A 142 -3.97 14.92 -1.13
CA SER A 142 -5.32 15.30 -0.67
C SER A 142 -5.81 14.44 0.49
N ALA A 143 -5.33 13.19 0.63
CA ALA A 143 -5.65 12.36 1.78
C ALA A 143 -5.23 13.04 3.10
N ASN A 144 -6.24 13.30 3.93
CA ASN A 144 -6.06 13.81 5.28
C ASN A 144 -6.21 12.71 6.33
N CYS A 145 -5.68 11.50 6.07
CA CYS A 145 -5.64 10.36 7.00
C CYS A 145 -4.20 9.87 7.14
N GLN A 146 -3.85 9.27 8.29
CA GLN A 146 -2.52 8.69 8.53
C GLN A 146 -2.59 7.59 9.60
N HIS A 147 -2.10 6.37 9.29
CA HIS A 147 -2.29 5.18 10.16
C HIS A 147 -1.20 4.95 11.17
N ALA A 148 -1.62 4.59 12.37
CA ALA A 148 -0.77 4.06 13.42
C ALA A 148 -0.66 2.52 13.38
N PRO A 149 0.43 1.94 13.91
CA PRO A 149 0.75 0.51 13.82
C PRO A 149 0.05 -0.37 14.85
N ASN A 150 -0.66 0.21 15.81
CA ASN A 150 -1.37 -0.53 16.86
C ASN A 150 -2.65 -1.23 16.35
N CYS A 151 -3.04 -1.02 15.08
CA CYS A 151 -4.24 -1.62 14.49
C CYS A 151 -4.06 -2.25 13.10
N THR A 152 -2.84 -2.42 12.58
CA THR A 152 -2.63 -3.04 11.26
C THR A 152 -2.78 -4.58 11.31
N ILE A 153 -3.90 -5.05 10.73
CA ILE A 153 -4.15 -6.41 10.23
C ILE A 153 -4.41 -7.47 11.31
N LYS A 154 -5.69 -7.60 11.67
CA LYS A 154 -6.30 -8.91 11.98
C LYS A 154 -7.05 -9.36 10.72
N PRO A 155 -6.78 -10.55 10.15
CA PRO A 155 -7.66 -11.15 9.14
C PRO A 155 -9.06 -11.28 9.77
N GLY A 156 -10.02 -10.50 9.25
CA GLY A 156 -11.42 -10.68 9.62
C GLY A 156 -12.00 -11.85 8.85
N PRO A 157 -13.03 -12.55 9.37
CA PRO A 157 -13.77 -13.52 8.57
C PRO A 157 -14.35 -12.83 7.33
N LYS A 158 -14.42 -13.57 6.22
CA LYS A 158 -15.04 -13.12 4.96
C LYS A 158 -16.46 -12.60 5.26
N PRO A 159 -16.83 -11.39 4.83
CA PRO A 159 -18.20 -10.90 4.97
C PRO A 159 -19.17 -11.84 4.24
N GLU A 160 -20.24 -12.27 4.92
CA GLU A 160 -21.33 -13.03 4.29
C GLU A 160 -22.39 -12.06 3.75
N CYS A 161 -22.86 -12.30 2.53
CA CYS A 161 -24.01 -11.59 1.99
C CYS A 161 -25.26 -11.94 2.83
N LEU A 162 -26.02 -10.92 3.22
CA LEU A 162 -27.34 -11.16 3.80
C LEU A 162 -28.24 -11.83 2.75
N PRO A 163 -29.08 -12.81 3.15
CA PRO A 163 -30.06 -13.38 2.23
C PRO A 163 -30.97 -12.26 1.73
N GLY A 164 -30.98 -12.06 0.40
CA GLY A 164 -31.85 -11.10 -0.23
C GLY A 164 -33.31 -11.45 0.09
N THR A 165 -34.06 -10.50 0.62
CA THR A 165 -35.52 -10.63 0.68
C THR A 165 -36.04 -10.67 -0.75
N ALA A 166 -36.52 -11.84 -1.17
CA ALA A 166 -37.31 -11.96 -2.39
C ALA A 166 -38.52 -11.03 -2.28
N ALA A 167 -38.65 -10.12 -3.24
CA ALA A 167 -39.89 -9.39 -3.53
C ALA A 167 -40.51 -9.99 -4.78
#